data_AF-A0A0F9JXB7-F1
#
_entry.id   AF-A0A0F9JXB7-F1
#
_cell.length_a   1.000
_cell.length_b   1.000
_cell.length_c   1.000
_cell.angle_alpha   90.00
_cell.angle_beta   90.00
_cell.angle_gamma   90.00
#
_symmetry.space_group_name_H-M   'P 1'
#
loop_
_entity.id
_entity.type
_entity.pdbx_description
1 polymer ?
#
loop_
_entity_poly.entity_id
_entity_poly.type
_entity_poly.pdbx_seq_one_letter_code
_entity_poly.pdbx_strand_id
1 'polypeptide(L)'
;MKKNYDLASRIKHKETEYRIFNLLNKVVPYLNLNKNIQTNSAYFYKKITKEEEKILNNLALIAFCVFYAVRQEYHNAPITISEISAVFQNFGHRVTPRLILRNGVNYKHHLNNTSTPHKSEDYLIRLVNQLIRHEDLPNRLLFKGVSWDKTKLIGFVSALQIEVQISQGMLLFGIFFLMLIIIPSILNINYGFKKDSIIKKNLKIPKDRKEYYKNLKKLRNKISQSI
;
A
#
# COMPACT_ATOMS: atom_id res chain seq x y z
N MET A 1 -27.52 17.51 26.96
CA MET A 1 -26.51 16.97 27.91
C MET A 1 -26.42 15.43 28.00
N LYS A 2 -27.31 14.62 27.40
CA LYS A 2 -27.28 13.13 27.52
C LYS A 2 -26.19 12.38 26.73
N LYS A 3 -25.53 12.97 25.72
CA LYS A 3 -24.56 12.25 24.87
C LYS A 3 -23.17 12.02 25.53
N ASN A 4 -22.77 12.86 26.49
CA ASN A 4 -21.44 12.77 27.11
C ASN A 4 -21.35 11.71 28.22
N TYR A 5 -22.46 11.41 28.89
CA TYR A 5 -22.53 10.38 29.94
C TYR A 5 -22.32 8.95 29.37
N ASP A 6 -22.79 8.70 28.15
CA ASP A 6 -22.59 7.42 27.45
C ASP A 6 -21.13 7.25 26.98
N LEU A 7 -20.42 8.35 26.70
CA LEU A 7 -19.00 8.28 26.35
C LEU A 7 -18.15 7.89 27.57
N ALA A 8 -18.42 8.50 28.72
CA ALA A 8 -17.70 8.23 29.97
C ALA A 8 -17.92 6.79 30.46
N SER A 9 -19.12 6.25 30.35
CA SER A 9 -19.43 4.85 30.72
C SER A 9 -18.76 3.83 29.79
N ARG A 10 -18.67 4.11 28.48
CA ARG A 10 -17.97 3.26 27.49
C ARG A 10 -16.44 3.27 27.66
N ILE A 11 -15.88 4.35 28.20
CA ILE A 11 -14.44 4.51 28.44
C ILE A 11 -14.00 3.86 29.75
N LYS A 12 -14.92 3.68 30.71
CA LYS A 12 -14.65 3.03 31.99
C LYS A 12 -14.07 1.63 31.75
N HIS A 13 -12.90 1.35 32.31
CA HIS A 13 -12.08 0.14 32.10
C HIS A 13 -11.33 0.00 30.76
N LYS A 14 -11.49 0.93 29.80
CA LYS A 14 -10.78 0.94 28.50
C LYS A 14 -9.99 2.22 28.24
N GLU A 15 -9.69 2.98 29.28
CA GLU A 15 -9.00 4.27 29.17
C GLU A 15 -7.67 4.18 28.41
N THR A 16 -6.88 3.13 28.69
CA THR A 16 -5.60 2.91 28.01
C THR A 16 -5.79 2.67 26.52
N GLU A 17 -6.70 1.78 26.13
CA GLU A 17 -7.00 1.48 24.73
C GLU A 17 -7.50 2.74 23.99
N TYR A 18 -8.39 3.51 24.62
CA TYR A 18 -8.88 4.77 24.07
C TYR A 18 -7.74 5.78 23.84
N ARG A 19 -6.86 5.97 24.83
CA ARG A 19 -5.69 6.85 24.71
C ARG A 19 -4.77 6.42 23.57
N ILE A 20 -4.54 5.12 23.44
CA ILE A 20 -3.70 4.54 22.38
C ILE A 20 -4.29 4.76 21.00
N PHE A 21 -5.59 4.53 20.79
CA PHE A 21 -6.21 4.79 19.50
C PHE A 21 -6.33 6.28 19.17
N ASN A 22 -6.56 7.13 20.16
CA ASN A 22 -6.50 8.57 19.94
C ASN A 22 -5.10 9.01 19.51
N LEU A 23 -4.04 8.44 20.09
CA LEU A 23 -2.67 8.69 19.66
C LEU A 23 -2.42 8.16 18.24
N LEU A 24 -2.85 6.93 17.93
CA LEU A 24 -2.74 6.36 16.58
C LEU A 24 -3.39 7.27 15.54
N ASN A 25 -4.57 7.82 15.83
CA ASN A 25 -5.29 8.75 14.96
C ASN A 25 -4.54 10.05 14.68
N LYS A 26 -3.59 10.45 15.54
CA LYS A 26 -2.72 11.61 15.34
C LYS A 26 -1.44 11.22 14.60
N VAL A 27 -0.85 10.08 14.94
CA VAL A 27 0.43 9.61 14.39
C VAL A 27 0.32 9.22 12.91
N VAL A 28 -0.72 8.48 12.52
CA VAL A 28 -0.86 8.00 11.13
C VAL A 28 -0.93 9.17 10.13
N PRO A 29 -1.80 10.19 10.31
CA PRO A 29 -1.81 11.34 9.42
C PRO A 29 -0.50 12.14 9.45
N TYR A 30 0.13 12.28 10.62
CA TYR A 30 1.40 12.98 10.74
C TYR A 30 2.52 12.30 9.92
N LEU A 31 2.51 10.98 9.85
CA LEU A 31 3.41 10.19 9.01
C LEU A 31 2.99 10.14 7.53
N ASN A 32 1.90 10.80 7.14
CA ASN A 32 1.27 10.72 5.81
C ASN A 32 0.95 9.27 5.39
N LEU A 33 0.50 8.45 6.34
CA LEU A 33 0.13 7.06 6.09
C LEU A 33 -1.34 6.91 5.69
N ASN A 34 -1.63 5.88 4.89
CA ASN A 34 -3.00 5.55 4.48
C ASN A 34 -3.84 5.02 5.67
N LYS A 35 -5.16 5.21 5.59
CA LYS A 35 -6.16 4.70 6.54
C LYS A 35 -6.14 3.17 6.68
N ASN A 36 -5.71 2.45 5.65
CA ASN A 36 -5.54 1.00 5.71
C ASN A 36 -4.48 0.63 6.77
N ILE A 37 -3.35 1.34 6.80
CA ILE A 37 -2.29 1.13 7.80
C ILE A 37 -2.82 1.42 9.20
N GLN A 38 -3.61 2.48 9.38
CA GLN A 38 -4.28 2.77 10.66
C GLN A 38 -5.17 1.61 11.14
N THR A 39 -5.99 1.10 10.22
CA THR A 39 -6.95 0.02 10.50
C THR A 39 -6.21 -1.27 10.86
N ASN A 40 -5.20 -1.62 10.08
CA ASN A 40 -4.34 -2.79 10.30
C ASN A 40 -3.57 -2.68 11.62
N SER A 41 -3.03 -1.50 11.93
CA SER A 41 -2.33 -1.24 13.20
C SER A 41 -3.26 -1.44 14.40
N ALA A 42 -4.48 -0.92 14.34
CA ALA A 42 -5.48 -1.09 15.39
C ALA A 42 -5.91 -2.56 15.53
N TYR A 43 -6.06 -3.28 14.41
CA TYR A 43 -6.35 -4.70 14.39
C TYR A 43 -5.23 -5.51 15.07
N PHE A 44 -3.96 -5.31 14.70
CA PHE A 44 -2.82 -6.01 15.30
C PHE A 44 -2.69 -5.73 16.80
N TYR A 45 -2.89 -4.48 17.20
CA TYR A 45 -2.91 -4.10 18.61
C TYR A 45 -3.98 -4.90 19.36
N LYS A 46 -5.23 -4.89 18.88
CA LYS A 46 -6.34 -5.63 19.51
C LYS A 46 -6.08 -7.12 19.59
N LYS A 47 -5.52 -7.71 18.52
CA LYS A 47 -5.19 -9.12 18.45
C LYS A 47 -4.19 -9.48 19.56
N ILE A 48 -3.08 -8.75 19.64
CA ILE A 48 -2.04 -8.96 20.66
C ILE A 48 -2.61 -8.76 22.08
N THR A 49 -3.36 -7.68 22.32
CA THR A 49 -3.94 -7.42 23.66
C THR A 49 -4.99 -8.43 24.12
N LYS A 50 -5.53 -9.23 23.19
CA LYS A 50 -6.48 -10.29 23.52
C LYS A 50 -5.77 -11.59 23.91
N GLU A 51 -4.59 -11.84 23.32
CA GLU A 51 -3.81 -13.06 23.48
C GLU A 51 -2.74 -12.93 24.59
N GLU A 52 -2.26 -11.71 24.87
CA GLU A 52 -1.28 -11.43 25.91
C GLU A 52 -1.92 -11.03 27.25
N GLU A 53 -1.51 -11.72 28.32
CA GLU A 53 -1.95 -11.39 29.69
C GLU A 53 -1.40 -10.04 30.16
N LYS A 54 -0.16 -9.71 29.77
CA LYS A 54 0.53 -8.51 30.26
C LYS A 54 1.27 -7.78 29.15
N ILE A 55 0.79 -6.58 28.84
CA ILE A 55 1.47 -5.66 27.93
C ILE A 55 2.54 -4.86 28.66
N LEU A 56 3.80 -5.04 28.28
CA LEU A 56 4.95 -4.33 28.86
C LEU A 56 4.86 -2.82 28.69
N ASN A 57 4.45 -2.36 27.50
CA ASN A 57 4.31 -0.94 27.17
C ASN A 57 3.36 -0.76 25.99
N ASN A 58 2.18 -0.20 26.24
CA ASN A 58 1.14 0.01 25.22
C ASN A 58 1.56 0.99 24.11
N LEU A 59 2.37 2.02 24.44
CA LEU A 59 2.87 2.99 23.45
C LEU A 59 3.88 2.35 22.50
N ALA A 60 4.79 1.53 23.04
CA ALA A 60 5.74 0.78 22.23
C ALA A 60 5.04 -0.28 21.38
N LEU A 61 4.00 -0.94 21.92
CA LEU A 61 3.19 -1.91 21.20
C LEU A 61 2.48 -1.27 20.00
N ILE A 62 1.77 -0.16 20.20
CA ILE A 62 1.07 0.47 19.07
C ILE A 62 2.05 0.99 18.01
N ALA A 63 3.21 1.53 18.42
CA ALA A 63 4.26 1.93 17.50
C ALA A 63 4.81 0.72 16.69
N PHE A 64 4.95 -0.44 17.34
CA PHE A 64 5.30 -1.68 16.66
C PHE A 64 4.20 -2.13 15.69
N CYS A 65 2.92 -2.05 16.06
CA CYS A 65 1.82 -2.38 15.16
C CYS A 65 1.78 -1.48 13.91
N VAL A 66 2.09 -0.18 14.06
CA VAL A 66 2.26 0.75 12.92
C VAL A 66 3.41 0.30 12.04
N PHE A 67 4.58 0.05 12.62
CA PHE A 67 5.74 -0.43 11.89
C PHE A 67 5.44 -1.74 11.14
N TYR A 68 4.75 -2.67 11.79
CA TYR A 68 4.38 -3.95 11.21
C TYR A 68 3.37 -3.81 10.07
N ALA A 69 2.36 -2.96 10.23
CA ALA A 69 1.35 -2.68 9.21
C ALA A 69 1.96 -2.02 7.96
N VAL A 70 2.87 -1.06 8.14
CA VAL A 70 3.62 -0.45 7.03
C VAL A 70 4.37 -1.52 6.24
N ARG A 71 5.02 -2.47 6.90
CA ARG A 71 5.78 -3.54 6.23
C ARG A 71 4.91 -4.55 5.48
N GLN A 72 3.63 -4.65 5.82
CA GLN A 72 2.68 -5.49 5.09
C GLN A 72 2.12 -4.77 3.85
N GLU A 73 2.09 -3.44 3.85
CA GLU A 73 1.64 -2.64 2.69
C GLU A 73 2.82 -2.24 1.80
N TYR A 74 3.10 -3.06 0.78
CA TYR A 74 4.19 -2.87 -0.20
C TYR A 74 4.17 -1.52 -0.94
N HIS A 75 3.03 -0.83 -1.03
CA HIS A 75 2.85 0.25 -1.99
C HIS A 75 2.87 1.67 -1.42
N ASN A 76 2.87 1.85 -0.10
CA ASN A 76 2.75 3.19 0.51
C ASN A 76 3.90 3.46 1.48
N ALA A 77 4.98 4.02 0.92
CA ALA A 77 6.05 4.72 1.62
C ALA A 77 6.71 3.91 2.76
N PRO A 78 7.86 3.25 2.53
CA PRO A 78 8.54 2.57 3.62
C PRO A 78 8.92 3.59 4.69
N ILE A 79 8.39 3.40 5.89
CA ILE A 79 8.66 4.26 7.04
C ILE A 79 9.67 3.56 7.92
N THR A 80 10.73 4.28 8.27
CA THR A 80 11.71 3.76 9.20
C THR A 80 11.15 3.77 10.62
N ILE A 81 11.60 2.83 11.42
CA ILE A 81 11.25 2.78 12.84
C ILE A 81 11.72 4.03 13.60
N SER A 82 12.80 4.67 13.15
CA SER A 82 13.30 5.93 13.69
C SER A 82 12.32 7.08 13.47
N GLU A 83 11.72 7.15 12.28
CA GLU A 83 10.70 8.16 11.96
C GLU A 83 9.43 7.95 12.79
N ILE A 84 8.98 6.71 12.94
CA ILE A 84 7.86 6.40 13.83
C ILE A 84 8.20 6.87 15.25
N SER A 85 9.37 6.48 15.76
CA SER A 85 9.82 6.87 17.09
C SER A 85 9.87 8.40 17.28
N ALA A 86 10.38 9.13 16.29
CA ALA A 86 10.46 10.59 16.34
C ALA A 86 9.06 11.23 16.41
N VAL A 87 8.09 10.72 15.64
CA VAL A 87 6.71 11.23 15.69
C VAL A 87 6.07 10.99 17.06
N PHE A 88 6.27 9.82 17.66
CA PHE A 88 5.79 9.58 19.03
C PHE A 88 6.44 10.52 20.05
N GLN A 89 7.74 10.81 19.91
CA GLN A 89 8.45 11.78 20.74
C GLN A 89 7.92 13.21 20.55
N ASN A 90 7.59 13.62 19.33
CA ASN A 90 6.98 14.92 19.04
C ASN A 90 5.60 15.08 19.71
N PHE A 91 4.87 13.99 19.93
CA PHE A 91 3.64 13.99 20.73
C PHE A 91 3.88 13.86 22.25
N GLY A 92 5.13 13.97 22.71
CA GLY A 92 5.50 13.96 24.13
C GLY A 92 5.69 12.55 24.73
N HIS A 93 5.80 11.51 23.91
CA HIS A 93 5.93 10.13 24.39
C HIS A 93 7.38 9.62 24.34
N ARG A 94 7.80 8.93 25.40
CA ARG A 94 9.14 8.30 25.51
C ARG A 94 9.19 6.96 24.77
N VAL A 95 9.03 6.99 23.46
CA VAL A 95 9.18 5.81 22.59
C VAL A 95 10.52 5.91 21.88
N THR A 96 11.34 4.86 21.94
CA THR A 96 12.63 4.78 21.23
C THR A 96 12.62 3.63 20.23
N PRO A 97 13.42 3.66 19.15
CA PRO A 97 13.43 2.59 18.16
C PRO A 97 13.77 1.22 18.78
N ARG A 98 14.74 1.22 19.70
CA ARG A 98 15.13 0.02 20.45
C ARG A 98 13.99 -0.54 21.30
N LEU A 99 13.18 0.33 21.92
CA LEU A 99 12.03 -0.08 22.73
C LEU A 99 10.93 -0.70 21.86
N ILE A 100 10.67 -0.12 20.68
CA ILE A 100 9.70 -0.65 19.71
C ILE A 100 10.12 -2.05 19.26
N LEU A 101 11.38 -2.24 18.84
CA LEU A 101 11.86 -3.56 18.37
C LEU A 101 11.89 -4.59 19.48
N ARG A 102 12.53 -4.26 20.62
CA ARG A 102 12.69 -5.20 21.73
C ARG A 102 11.34 -5.75 22.19
N ASN A 103 10.36 -4.87 22.38
CA ASN A 103 9.04 -5.30 22.80
C ASN A 103 8.27 -5.96 21.65
N GLY A 104 8.42 -5.46 20.43
CA GLY A 104 7.77 -6.00 19.23
C GLY A 104 8.17 -7.44 18.91
N VAL A 105 9.44 -7.81 19.12
CA VAL A 105 9.92 -9.20 18.96
C VAL A 105 9.14 -10.14 19.87
N ASN A 106 8.87 -9.73 21.12
CA ASN A 106 8.09 -10.54 22.06
C ASN A 106 6.67 -10.77 21.56
N TYR A 107 6.04 -9.80 20.88
CA TYR A 107 4.65 -9.95 20.41
C TYR A 107 4.52 -10.50 18.99
N LYS A 108 5.63 -10.64 18.26
CA LYS A 108 5.63 -11.05 16.85
C LYS A 108 4.96 -12.42 16.65
N HIS A 109 5.05 -13.32 17.62
CA HIS A 109 4.49 -14.67 17.54
C HIS A 109 2.95 -14.69 17.44
N HIS A 110 2.27 -13.64 17.87
CA HIS A 110 0.81 -13.47 17.70
C HIS A 110 0.43 -13.01 16.28
N LEU A 111 1.41 -12.62 15.47
CA LEU A 111 1.21 -12.10 14.13
C LEU A 111 1.66 -13.14 13.10
N ASN A 112 0.96 -13.18 11.96
CA ASN A 112 1.28 -14.13 10.89
C ASN A 112 2.69 -13.85 10.35
N ASN A 113 3.49 -14.87 10.12
CA ASN A 113 4.92 -14.72 9.81
C ASN A 113 5.23 -14.27 8.36
N THR A 114 4.29 -13.62 7.69
CA THR A 114 4.35 -13.31 6.24
C THR A 114 5.05 -11.99 5.91
N SER A 115 5.50 -11.21 6.89
CA SER A 115 6.19 -9.94 6.61
C SER A 115 7.56 -10.19 5.99
N THR A 116 7.70 -9.81 4.73
CA THR A 116 9.00 -9.77 4.05
C THR A 116 9.75 -8.50 4.45
N PRO A 117 11.09 -8.54 4.51
CA PRO A 117 11.88 -7.33 4.63
C PRO A 117 11.77 -6.44 3.40
N HIS A 118 11.58 -5.13 3.61
CA HIS A 118 11.77 -4.15 2.56
C HIS A 118 13.19 -4.22 2.03
N LYS A 119 13.32 -4.07 0.71
CA LYS A 119 14.61 -3.93 0.06
C LYS A 119 15.03 -2.46 0.08
N SER A 120 16.32 -2.20 -0.12
CA SER A 120 16.86 -0.83 -0.23
C SER A 120 16.12 0.02 -1.27
N GLU A 121 15.70 -0.61 -2.35
CA GLU A 121 15.03 -0.04 -3.51
C GLU A 121 13.66 0.53 -3.15
N ASP A 122 12.96 -0.08 -2.19
CA ASP A 122 11.65 0.38 -1.74
C ASP A 122 11.74 1.82 -1.17
N TYR A 123 12.90 2.19 -0.59
CA TYR A 123 13.13 3.49 0.05
C TYR A 123 13.43 4.62 -0.95
N LEU A 124 13.76 4.31 -2.20
CA LEU A 124 14.21 5.31 -3.18
C LEU A 124 13.18 6.41 -3.39
N ILE A 125 11.90 6.05 -3.56
CA ILE A 125 10.82 7.02 -3.79
C ILE A 125 10.70 7.98 -2.60
N ARG A 126 10.84 7.49 -1.37
CA ARG A 126 10.80 8.34 -0.17
C ARG A 126 11.99 9.29 -0.11
N LEU A 127 13.20 8.79 -0.31
CA LEU A 127 14.42 9.58 -0.26
C LEU A 127 14.39 10.70 -1.30
N VAL A 128 13.94 10.38 -2.51
CA VAL A 128 13.73 11.34 -3.59
C VAL A 128 12.70 12.40 -3.19
N ASN A 129 11.56 12.00 -2.63
CA ASN A 129 10.54 12.93 -2.15
C ASN A 129 11.05 13.84 -1.01
N GLN A 130 11.84 13.30 -0.08
CA GLN A 130 12.48 14.08 0.98
C GLN A 130 13.45 15.10 0.40
N LEU A 131 14.26 14.69 -0.57
CA LEU A 131 15.21 15.55 -1.25
C LEU A 131 14.49 16.70 -1.98
N ILE A 132 13.42 16.39 -2.73
CA ILE A 132 12.59 17.40 -3.43
C ILE A 132 11.98 18.43 -2.48
N ARG A 133 11.57 17.98 -1.29
CA ARG A 133 10.91 18.83 -0.29
C ARG A 133 11.90 19.63 0.56
N HIS A 134 13.20 19.40 0.43
CA HIS A 134 14.20 20.10 1.21
C HIS A 134 14.28 21.58 0.80
N GLU A 135 14.00 22.47 1.74
CA GLU A 135 13.86 23.92 1.47
C GLU A 135 15.15 24.54 0.92
N ASP A 136 16.31 24.10 1.39
CA ASP A 136 17.60 24.63 0.90
C ASP A 136 18.13 23.99 -0.37
N LEU A 137 17.48 22.94 -0.89
CA LEU A 137 18.00 22.25 -2.07
C LEU A 137 18.15 23.18 -3.29
N PRO A 138 17.18 24.06 -3.61
CA PRO A 138 17.32 25.01 -4.72
C PRO A 138 18.53 25.92 -4.55
N ASN A 139 18.75 26.47 -3.35
CA ASN A 139 19.87 27.36 -3.04
C ASN A 139 21.22 26.65 -3.22
N ARG A 140 21.32 25.39 -2.77
CA ARG A 140 22.54 24.57 -2.92
C ARG A 140 22.85 24.23 -4.38
N LEU A 141 21.83 24.05 -5.22
CA LEU A 141 22.01 23.76 -6.65
C LEU A 141 22.38 25.01 -7.44
N LEU A 142 21.74 26.15 -7.13
CA LEU A 142 22.11 27.45 -7.69
C LEU A 142 23.55 27.82 -7.36
N PHE A 143 23.99 27.60 -6.11
CA PHE A 143 25.39 27.82 -5.71
C PHE A 143 26.39 26.99 -6.53
N LYS A 144 25.98 25.80 -6.99
CA LYS A 144 26.80 24.93 -7.84
C LYS A 144 26.67 25.24 -9.35
N GLY A 145 25.94 26.29 -9.73
CA GLY A 145 25.71 26.64 -11.13
C GLY A 145 24.80 25.67 -11.89
N VAL A 146 24.04 24.83 -11.18
CA VAL A 146 23.11 23.87 -11.80
C VAL A 146 21.74 24.52 -11.92
N SER A 147 21.21 24.60 -13.15
CA SER A 147 19.85 25.11 -13.38
C SER A 147 18.82 24.15 -12.76
N TRP A 148 18.11 24.60 -11.74
CA TRP A 148 17.07 23.84 -11.08
C TRP A 148 15.69 24.14 -11.66
N ASP A 149 15.01 23.11 -12.14
CA ASP A 149 13.60 23.18 -12.51
C ASP A 149 12.83 22.09 -11.75
N LYS A 150 12.05 22.54 -10.76
CA LYS A 150 11.25 21.66 -9.90
C LYS A 150 10.26 20.81 -10.71
N THR A 151 9.74 21.35 -11.82
CA THR A 151 8.74 20.64 -12.63
C THR A 151 9.35 19.46 -13.39
N LYS A 152 10.55 19.63 -13.95
CA LYS A 152 11.28 18.55 -14.63
C LYS A 152 11.60 17.39 -13.69
N LEU A 153 12.04 17.69 -12.48
CA LEU A 153 12.41 16.65 -11.52
C LEU A 153 11.18 15.90 -10.98
N ILE A 154 10.08 16.61 -10.68
CA ILE A 154 8.81 15.95 -10.34
C ILE A 154 8.33 15.06 -11.50
N GLY A 155 8.45 15.53 -12.74
CA GLY A 155 8.15 14.73 -13.94
C GLY A 155 8.98 13.45 -14.04
N PHE A 156 10.29 13.55 -13.83
CA PHE A 156 11.20 12.40 -13.85
C PHE A 156 10.88 11.36 -12.76
N VAL A 157 10.58 11.82 -11.55
CA VAL A 157 10.23 10.94 -10.42
C VAL A 157 8.88 10.27 -10.64
N SER A 158 7.93 11.00 -11.20
CA SER A 158 6.62 10.45 -11.56
C SER A 158 6.76 9.39 -12.65
N ALA A 159 7.63 9.60 -13.64
CA ALA A 159 7.94 8.63 -14.67
C ALA A 159 8.61 7.35 -14.11
N LEU A 160 9.61 7.49 -13.23
CA LEU A 160 10.23 6.35 -12.53
C LEU A 160 9.21 5.56 -11.69
N GLN A 161 8.29 6.25 -11.03
CA GLN A 161 7.26 5.60 -10.23
C GLN A 161 6.28 4.80 -11.09
N ILE A 162 5.94 5.32 -12.28
CA ILE A 162 5.13 4.61 -13.28
C ILE A 162 5.87 3.38 -13.80
N GLU A 163 7.16 3.49 -14.14
CA GLU A 163 7.95 2.35 -14.62
C GLU A 163 8.08 1.24 -13.58
N VAL A 164 8.29 1.58 -12.30
CA VAL A 164 8.34 0.60 -11.21
C VAL A 164 6.98 -0.10 -11.05
N GLN A 165 5.87 0.64 -11.12
CA GLN A 165 4.52 0.06 -11.06
C GLN A 165 4.23 -0.84 -12.27
N ILE A 166 4.64 -0.44 -13.47
CA ILE A 166 4.49 -1.25 -14.70
C ILE A 166 5.32 -2.53 -14.60
N SER A 167 6.56 -2.44 -14.12
CA SER A 167 7.45 -3.60 -13.95
C SER A 167 6.86 -4.63 -12.98
N GLN A 168 6.33 -4.17 -11.83
CA GLN A 168 5.64 -5.03 -10.87
C GLN A 168 4.34 -5.63 -11.46
N GLY A 169 3.57 -4.83 -12.20
CA GLY A 169 2.35 -5.28 -12.87
C GLY A 169 2.61 -6.31 -13.98
N MET A 170 3.66 -6.14 -14.77
CA MET A 170 4.06 -7.07 -15.83
C MET A 170 4.52 -8.42 -15.28
N LEU A 171 5.24 -8.43 -14.16
CA LEU A 171 5.61 -9.66 -13.45
C LEU A 171 4.38 -10.44 -13.00
N LEU A 172 3.41 -9.76 -12.39
CA LEU A 172 2.13 -10.36 -11.98
C LEU A 172 1.33 -10.88 -13.18
N PHE A 173 1.27 -10.12 -14.27
CA PHE A 173 0.60 -10.54 -15.49
C PHE A 173 1.26 -11.77 -16.12
N GLY A 174 2.60 -11.82 -16.14
CA GLY A 174 3.36 -12.96 -16.62
C GLY A 174 3.11 -14.23 -15.80
N ILE A 175 3.11 -14.12 -14.47
CA ILE A 175 2.80 -15.25 -13.56
C ILE A 175 1.36 -15.73 -13.77
N PHE A 176 0.39 -14.81 -13.89
CA PHE A 176 -1.01 -15.16 -14.13
C PHE A 176 -1.23 -15.85 -15.48
N PHE A 177 -0.53 -15.37 -16.52
CA PHE A 177 -0.53 -15.99 -17.84
C PHE A 177 0.09 -17.38 -17.84
N LEU A 178 1.21 -17.57 -17.12
CA LEU A 178 1.82 -18.90 -16.94
C LEU A 178 0.87 -19.86 -16.21
N MET A 179 0.22 -19.40 -15.13
CA MET A 179 -0.77 -20.19 -14.39
C MET A 179 -1.95 -20.62 -15.27
N LEU A 180 -2.45 -19.72 -16.12
CA LEU A 180 -3.52 -20.02 -17.08
C LEU A 180 -3.14 -21.08 -18.12
N ILE A 181 -1.86 -21.16 -18.50
CA ILE A 181 -1.37 -22.15 -19.46
C ILE A 181 -1.08 -23.48 -18.77
N ILE A 182 -0.44 -23.46 -17.60
CA ILE A 182 0.11 -24.65 -16.95
C ILE A 182 -0.95 -25.41 -16.15
N ILE A 183 -1.87 -24.71 -15.46
CA ILE A 183 -2.90 -25.35 -14.62
C ILE A 183 -3.80 -26.31 -15.43
N PRO A 184 -4.31 -25.95 -16.62
CA PRO A 184 -5.09 -26.86 -17.45
C PRO A 184 -4.30 -28.09 -17.92
N SER A 185 -3.01 -27.92 -18.19
CA SER A 185 -2.12 -29.02 -18.62
C SER A 185 -1.82 -30.01 -17.49
N ILE A 186 -1.66 -29.52 -16.25
CA ILE A 186 -1.35 -30.38 -15.09
C ILE A 186 -2.60 -31.09 -14.57
N LEU A 187 -3.75 -30.42 -14.52
CA LEU A 187 -4.97 -31.02 -13.96
C LEU A 187 -5.59 -32.10 -14.86
N ASN A 188 -5.01 -32.37 -16.05
CA ASN A 188 -5.53 -33.27 -17.07
C ASN A 188 -7.06 -33.14 -17.22
N ILE A 189 -7.54 -31.90 -17.07
CA ILE A 189 -8.95 -31.60 -17.29
C ILE A 189 -9.08 -31.67 -18.78
N ASN A 190 -9.50 -32.84 -19.24
CA ASN A 190 -10.08 -33.03 -20.55
C ASN A 190 -11.33 -32.16 -20.56
N TYR A 191 -11.13 -30.87 -20.79
CA TYR A 191 -12.18 -29.97 -21.19
C TYR A 191 -12.68 -30.55 -22.50
N GLY A 192 -13.70 -31.40 -22.41
CA GLY A 192 -14.58 -31.79 -23.50
C GLY A 192 -15.33 -30.57 -24.00
N PHE A 193 -14.61 -29.50 -24.35
CA PHE A 193 -15.12 -28.40 -25.12
C PHE A 193 -15.29 -28.95 -26.52
N LYS A 194 -16.50 -29.46 -26.74
CA LYS A 194 -17.10 -29.73 -28.04
C LYS A 194 -16.99 -28.45 -28.88
N LYS A 195 -15.89 -28.31 -29.61
CA LYS A 195 -15.42 -27.08 -30.25
C LYS A 195 -16.27 -26.66 -31.45
N ASP A 196 -17.29 -27.43 -31.81
CA ASP A 196 -17.90 -27.32 -33.14
C ASP A 196 -19.33 -26.76 -33.23
N SER A 197 -20.04 -26.46 -32.13
CA SER A 197 -21.48 -26.10 -32.28
C SER A 197 -21.89 -24.67 -31.92
N ILE A 198 -21.13 -23.89 -31.14
CA ILE A 198 -21.63 -22.59 -30.63
C ILE A 198 -21.01 -21.37 -31.35
N ILE A 199 -19.74 -21.42 -31.77
CA ILE A 199 -19.10 -20.24 -32.41
C ILE A 199 -19.54 -20.05 -33.87
N LYS A 200 -19.98 -21.09 -34.56
CA LYS A 200 -20.43 -20.97 -35.97
C LYS A 200 -21.80 -20.33 -36.15
N LYS A 201 -22.62 -20.18 -35.10
CA LYS A 201 -24.00 -19.68 -35.29
C LYS A 201 -24.16 -18.17 -35.24
N ASN A 202 -23.25 -17.41 -34.60
CA ASN A 202 -23.46 -15.97 -34.37
C ASN A 202 -22.32 -15.02 -34.77
N LEU A 203 -21.24 -15.50 -35.40
CA LEU A 203 -20.26 -14.61 -36.04
C LEU A 203 -20.06 -15.02 -37.51
N LYS A 204 -20.83 -14.38 -38.39
CA LYS A 204 -20.47 -14.27 -39.81
C LYS A 204 -19.22 -13.40 -39.89
N ILE A 205 -18.05 -14.03 -39.81
CA ILE A 205 -16.78 -13.37 -40.10
C ILE A 205 -16.80 -13.03 -41.60
N PRO A 206 -16.72 -11.75 -42.00
CA PRO A 206 -16.69 -11.38 -43.42
C PRO A 206 -15.48 -12.02 -44.08
N LYS A 207 -15.69 -12.76 -45.18
CA LYS A 207 -14.59 -13.42 -45.91
C LYS A 207 -13.70 -12.42 -46.65
N ASP A 208 -14.17 -11.19 -46.88
CA ASP A 208 -13.41 -10.15 -47.57
C ASP A 208 -12.91 -9.07 -46.61
N ARG A 209 -11.60 -8.80 -46.64
CA ARG A 209 -10.95 -7.76 -45.82
C ARG A 209 -11.58 -6.39 -46.06
N LYS A 210 -12.05 -6.09 -47.28
CA LYS A 210 -12.69 -4.80 -47.58
C LYS A 210 -13.99 -4.59 -46.79
N GLU A 211 -14.75 -5.66 -46.60
CA GLU A 211 -16.01 -5.62 -45.84
C GLU A 211 -15.75 -5.47 -44.33
N TYR A 212 -14.69 -6.11 -43.83
CA TYR A 212 -14.25 -5.97 -42.44
C TYR A 212 -13.92 -4.52 -42.06
N TYR A 213 -13.09 -3.83 -42.87
CA TYR A 213 -12.73 -2.44 -42.59
C TYR A 213 -13.91 -1.47 -42.76
N LYS A 214 -14.85 -1.76 -43.67
CA LYS A 214 -16.08 -0.99 -43.83
C LYS A 214 -16.95 -1.07 -42.57
N ASN A 215 -17.06 -2.25 -41.96
CA ASN A 215 -17.82 -2.45 -40.72
C ASN A 215 -17.15 -1.80 -39.51
N LEU A 216 -15.81 -1.87 -39.40
CA LEU A 216 -15.06 -1.17 -38.36
C LEU A 216 -15.23 0.35 -38.43
N LYS A 217 -15.19 0.94 -39.63
CA LYS A 217 -15.39 2.37 -39.82
C LYS A 217 -16.82 2.80 -39.43
N LYS A 218 -17.81 1.96 -39.74
CA LYS A 218 -19.22 2.19 -39.36
C LYS A 218 -19.44 2.13 -37.85
N LEU A 219 -18.76 1.20 -37.16
CA LEU A 219 -18.83 1.05 -35.70
C LEU A 219 -18.18 2.24 -34.98
N ARG A 220 -17.01 2.69 -35.45
CA ARG A 220 -16.32 3.87 -34.91
C ARG A 220 -17.19 5.13 -34.99
N ASN A 221 -17.85 5.36 -36.12
CA ASN A 221 -18.74 6.52 -36.28
C ASN A 221 -19.97 6.46 -35.36
N LYS A 222 -20.51 5.26 -35.09
CA LYS A 222 -21.61 5.08 -34.13
C LYS A 222 -21.19 5.46 -32.71
N ILE A 223 -19.99 5.06 -32.29
CA ILE A 223 -19.48 5.35 -30.94
C ILE A 223 -19.22 6.86 -30.77
N SER A 224 -18.70 7.52 -31.80
CA SER A 224 -18.47 8.97 -31.80
C SER A 224 -19.75 9.81 -31.79
N GLN A 225 -20.92 9.23 -32.12
CA GLN A 225 -22.21 9.91 -32.03
C GLN A 225 -22.91 9.68 -30.67
N SER A 226 -22.41 8.74 -29.87
CA SER A 226 -22.97 8.38 -28.55
C SER A 226 -22.21 9.00 -27.37
N ILE A 227 -21.18 9.80 -27.65
CA ILE A 227 -20.39 10.59 -26.69
C ILE A 227 -20.63 12.06 -27.02
#